data_AF-A0A8B6GYK5-F1
#
_entry.id   AF-A0A8B6GYK5-F1
#
_cell.length_a   1.000
_cell.length_b   1.000
_cell.length_c   1.000
_cell.angle_alpha   90.00
_cell.angle_beta   90.00
_cell.angle_gamma   90.00
#
_symmetry.space_group_name_H-M   'P 1'
#
loop_
_entity.id
_entity.type
_entity.pdbx_description
1 polymer ?
#
loop_
_entity_poly.entity_id
_entity_poly.type
_entity_poly.pdbx_seq_one_letter_code
_entity_poly.pdbx_strand_id
1 'polypeptide(L)'
;MVMEHFMGMIAAVTPGFRLDKAVPRLSPTLKEVSDLAKINIEYYKMQSKQSLQAEFATMNYEPNMIDTTWKLDLLSKVCWPLTCNRPSWSAIMHKVMDDEPLNSPLKSVILRLGGFHLEMSFVGGIGHLMEGSGITELLETVYAPNAVTHMTSGKAIARAVRAHFLIDTALTSIILSHIYGIPLPDEIENETGTNDINPANYINTDSTDINADDLSDELHEADAMLDELLKEDISVEKACDDVLIDQIKSRIDNFRESHKSYRTSQLWFQYMDMIDILRRFIKAERTGNWELHLQTVKDMLPYLAASGHNLS
;
A
#
# COMPACT_ATOMS: atom_id res chain seq x y z
N MET A 1 -17.05 7.64 -17.87
CA MET A 1 -16.87 7.44 -16.41
C MET A 1 -16.18 6.12 -16.06
N VAL A 2 -15.35 5.56 -16.96
CA VAL A 2 -14.41 4.45 -16.68
C VAL A 2 -12.95 4.93 -16.84
N MET A 3 -12.72 6.04 -17.55
CA MET A 3 -11.39 6.61 -17.78
C MET A 3 -10.74 7.26 -16.55
N GLU A 4 -11.50 7.85 -15.62
CA GLU A 4 -10.87 8.52 -14.46
C GLU A 4 -10.33 7.54 -13.41
N HIS A 5 -10.91 6.34 -13.28
CA HIS A 5 -10.38 5.28 -12.41
C HIS A 5 -9.17 4.58 -13.01
N PHE A 6 -9.11 4.48 -14.34
CA PHE A 6 -7.98 3.89 -15.05
C PHE A 6 -6.76 4.85 -15.10
N MET A 7 -6.96 6.17 -14.94
CA MET A 7 -5.89 7.17 -14.93
C MET A 7 -4.88 6.99 -13.79
N GLY A 8 -5.29 6.49 -12.62
CA GLY A 8 -4.37 6.24 -11.50
C GLY A 8 -3.39 5.10 -11.75
N MET A 9 -3.79 4.11 -12.56
CA MET A 9 -2.95 2.99 -12.98
C MET A 9 -2.23 3.23 -14.31
N ILE A 10 -2.86 3.92 -15.27
CA ILE A 10 -2.22 4.31 -16.55
C ILE A 10 -1.10 5.33 -16.35
N ALA A 11 -1.10 6.09 -15.25
CA ALA A 11 0.04 6.91 -14.88
C ALA A 11 1.36 6.11 -14.75
N ALA A 12 1.30 4.77 -14.61
CA ALA A 12 2.47 3.89 -14.54
C ALA A 12 2.98 3.36 -15.90
N VAL A 13 2.31 3.67 -17.03
CA VAL A 13 2.72 3.18 -18.37
C VAL A 13 3.05 4.31 -19.34
N THR A 14 2.99 5.57 -18.89
CA THR A 14 3.38 6.72 -19.73
C THR A 14 4.71 7.26 -19.25
N PRO A 15 5.82 7.10 -19.99
CA PRO A 15 7.05 7.82 -19.71
C PRO A 15 6.73 9.31 -19.64
N GLY A 16 7.17 9.99 -18.57
CA GLY A 16 6.98 11.42 -18.41
C GLY A 16 7.72 12.18 -19.51
N PHE A 17 7.04 12.53 -20.60
CA PHE A 17 7.58 13.46 -21.59
C PHE A 17 7.26 14.89 -21.15
N ARG A 18 8.27 15.63 -20.67
CA ARG A 18 8.21 17.10 -20.64
C ARG A 18 8.30 17.59 -22.09
N LEU A 19 7.15 17.75 -22.75
CA LEU A 19 7.09 18.49 -24.00
C LEU A 19 6.75 19.95 -23.69
N ASP A 20 7.75 20.82 -23.71
CA ASP A 20 7.59 22.29 -23.72
C ASP A 20 6.96 22.82 -25.03
N LYS A 21 6.47 21.94 -25.90
CA LYS A 21 5.78 22.34 -27.12
C LYS A 21 4.33 22.66 -26.79
N ALA A 22 4.01 23.96 -26.81
CA ALA A 22 2.64 24.43 -26.84
C ALA A 22 1.86 23.67 -27.92
N VAL A 23 0.84 22.92 -27.50
CA VAL A 23 -0.04 22.18 -28.42
C VAL A 23 -0.74 23.23 -29.30
N PRO A 24 -0.48 23.25 -30.62
CA PRO A 24 -1.10 24.25 -31.48
C PRO A 24 -2.61 24.03 -31.49
N ARG A 25 -3.37 25.07 -31.10
CA ARG A 25 -4.82 25.04 -31.22
C ARG A 25 -5.18 25.12 -32.69
N LEU A 26 -5.64 24.02 -33.26
CA LEU A 26 -6.25 23.98 -34.58
C LEU A 26 -7.73 24.41 -34.45
N SER A 27 -8.24 25.14 -35.44
CA SER A 27 -9.67 25.45 -35.57
C SER A 27 -10.26 24.65 -36.75
N PRO A 28 -10.42 23.33 -36.61
CA PRO A 28 -10.86 22.50 -37.71
C PRO A 28 -12.30 22.83 -38.09
N THR A 29 -12.59 22.75 -39.38
CA THR A 29 -13.95 22.86 -39.90
C THR A 29 -14.76 21.61 -39.54
N LEU A 30 -16.09 21.73 -39.49
CA LEU A 30 -16.98 20.61 -39.16
C LEU A 30 -16.79 19.40 -40.10
N LYS A 31 -16.38 19.65 -41.34
CA LYS A 31 -16.08 18.61 -42.33
C LYS A 31 -14.80 17.84 -42.00
N GLU A 32 -13.73 18.53 -41.58
CA GLU A 32 -12.48 17.90 -41.16
C GLU A 32 -12.67 17.05 -39.90
N VAL A 33 -13.44 17.54 -38.93
CA VAL A 33 -13.79 16.77 -37.73
C VAL A 33 -14.63 15.55 -38.10
N SER A 34 -15.61 15.70 -39.01
CA SER A 34 -16.45 14.58 -39.46
C SER A 34 -15.69 13.53 -40.25
N ASP A 35 -14.66 13.91 -41.00
CA ASP A 35 -13.80 12.98 -41.72
C ASP A 35 -12.79 12.28 -40.79
N LEU A 36 -12.27 12.97 -39.77
CA LEU A 36 -11.43 12.38 -38.71
C LEU A 36 -12.21 11.47 -37.76
N ALA A 37 -13.49 11.76 -37.51
CA ALA A 37 -14.35 10.98 -36.63
C ALA A 37 -14.84 9.66 -37.26
N LYS A 38 -14.50 9.39 -38.54
CA LYS A 38 -14.73 8.09 -39.18
C LYS A 38 -13.77 7.06 -38.60
N ILE A 39 -14.12 6.52 -37.44
CA ILE A 39 -13.48 5.30 -36.94
C ILE A 39 -13.92 4.17 -37.87
N ASN A 40 -13.00 3.72 -38.73
CA ASN A 40 -13.23 2.54 -39.54
C ASN A 40 -13.14 1.32 -38.63
N ILE A 41 -14.27 0.92 -38.03
CA ILE A 41 -14.35 -0.27 -37.19
C ILE A 41 -14.33 -1.48 -38.12
N GLU A 42 -13.12 -1.99 -38.37
CA GLU A 42 -12.96 -3.31 -38.97
C GLU A 42 -13.33 -4.35 -37.93
N TYR A 43 -14.56 -4.84 -37.99
CA TYR A 43 -14.96 -5.98 -37.19
C TYR A 43 -14.09 -7.17 -37.58
N TYR A 44 -13.29 -7.66 -36.63
CA TYR A 44 -12.61 -8.93 -36.76
C TYR A 44 -13.65 -10.02 -37.00
N LYS A 45 -13.79 -10.45 -38.26
CA LYS A 45 -14.57 -11.62 -38.63
C LYS A 45 -13.75 -12.83 -38.22
N MET A 46 -14.00 -13.32 -37.01
CA MET A 46 -13.42 -14.54 -36.48
C MET A 46 -13.59 -15.66 -37.52
N GLN A 47 -12.48 -16.06 -38.14
CA GLN A 47 -12.45 -17.24 -38.99
C GLN A 47 -13.01 -18.41 -38.18
N SER A 48 -13.94 -19.17 -38.78
CA SER A 48 -14.70 -20.28 -38.18
C SER A 48 -14.03 -20.88 -36.96
N LYS A 49 -14.66 -20.73 -35.77
CA LYS A 49 -14.32 -21.35 -34.46
C LYS A 49 -13.18 -22.37 -34.58
N GLN A 50 -11.93 -21.92 -34.66
CA GLN A 50 -10.81 -22.78 -34.34
C GLN A 50 -10.93 -22.95 -32.84
N SER A 51 -11.22 -24.17 -32.39
CA SER A 51 -11.04 -24.51 -30.99
C SER A 51 -9.55 -24.41 -30.72
N LEU A 52 -9.08 -23.22 -30.37
CA LEU A 52 -7.81 -23.07 -29.70
C LEU A 52 -7.99 -23.84 -28.40
N GLN A 53 -7.45 -25.07 -28.36
CA GLN A 53 -7.25 -25.75 -27.09
C GLN A 53 -6.24 -24.91 -26.35
N ALA A 54 -6.72 -24.07 -25.44
CA ALA A 54 -5.87 -23.38 -24.51
C ALA A 54 -5.28 -24.46 -23.60
N GLU A 55 -4.03 -24.83 -23.86
CA GLU A 55 -3.26 -25.64 -22.94
C GLU A 55 -2.80 -24.71 -21.81
N PHE A 56 -3.25 -25.01 -20.59
CA PHE A 56 -2.74 -24.34 -19.41
C PHE A 56 -1.30 -24.82 -19.21
N ALA A 57 -0.34 -23.93 -19.49
CA ALA A 57 1.04 -24.19 -19.12
C ALA A 57 1.13 -24.31 -17.59
N THR A 58 1.77 -25.37 -17.10
CA THR A 58 2.17 -25.41 -15.70
C THR A 58 3.23 -24.32 -15.51
N MET A 59 2.91 -23.36 -14.64
CA MET A 59 3.84 -22.31 -14.30
C MET A 59 4.89 -22.87 -13.36
N ASN A 60 6.17 -22.75 -13.73
CA ASN A 60 7.27 -22.98 -12.80
C ASN A 60 7.27 -21.83 -11.80
N TYR A 61 6.48 -21.99 -10.73
CA TYR A 61 6.38 -21.04 -9.64
C TYR A 61 7.33 -21.48 -8.53
N GLU A 62 8.29 -20.63 -8.18
CA GLU A 62 9.07 -20.81 -6.96
C GLU A 62 8.27 -20.26 -5.77
N PRO A 63 7.89 -21.11 -4.80
CA PRO A 63 7.15 -20.66 -3.63
C PRO A 63 8.05 -19.83 -2.70
N ASN A 64 7.44 -18.84 -2.06
CA ASN A 64 8.04 -17.99 -1.01
C ASN A 64 8.96 -16.89 -1.55
N MET A 65 8.56 -16.25 -2.65
CA MET A 65 9.21 -15.02 -3.09
C MET A 65 9.12 -13.97 -1.98
N ILE A 66 10.27 -13.51 -1.51
CA ILE A 66 10.37 -12.48 -0.48
C ILE A 66 10.53 -11.14 -1.20
N ASP A 67 9.69 -10.17 -0.86
CA ASP A 67 9.89 -8.78 -1.28
C ASP A 67 11.17 -8.25 -0.63
N THR A 68 12.25 -8.12 -1.38
CA THR A 68 13.54 -7.64 -0.87
C THR A 68 13.49 -6.18 -0.41
N THR A 69 12.45 -5.44 -0.81
CA THR A 69 12.24 -4.02 -0.48
C THR A 69 11.22 -3.83 0.64
N TRP A 70 10.84 -4.88 1.37
CA TRP A 70 9.83 -4.82 2.43
C TRP A 70 10.17 -3.79 3.52
N LYS A 71 11.47 -3.56 3.77
CA LYS A 71 11.95 -2.58 4.75
C LYS A 71 11.52 -1.15 4.41
N LEU A 72 11.38 -0.81 3.13
CA LEU A 72 10.87 0.50 2.71
C LEU A 72 9.41 0.70 3.09
N ASP A 73 8.61 -0.37 3.03
CA ASP A 73 7.21 -0.31 3.43
C ASP A 73 7.08 -0.08 4.93
N LEU A 74 7.90 -0.80 5.73
CA LEU A 74 7.93 -0.63 7.17
C LEU A 74 8.46 0.75 7.55
N LEU A 75 9.57 1.20 6.93
CA LEU A 75 10.13 2.53 7.13
C LEU A 75 9.10 3.62 6.84
N SER A 76 8.44 3.55 5.68
CA SER A 76 7.36 4.49 5.33
C SER A 76 6.24 4.49 6.36
N LYS A 77 5.85 3.32 6.86
CA LYS A 77 4.75 3.14 7.81
C LYS A 77 5.10 3.67 9.21
N VAL A 78 6.34 3.51 9.64
CA VAL A 78 6.85 3.95 10.94
C VAL A 78 7.13 5.45 10.96
N CYS A 79 7.64 6.03 9.87
CA CYS A 79 7.98 7.44 9.82
C CYS A 79 6.81 8.36 9.46
N TRP A 80 5.78 7.85 8.77
CA TRP A 80 4.62 8.65 8.40
C TRP A 80 3.95 9.40 9.58
N PRO A 81 3.75 8.78 10.75
CA PRO A 81 3.20 9.47 11.92
C PRO A 81 4.12 10.53 12.54
N LEU A 82 5.42 10.45 12.31
CA LEU A 82 6.41 11.27 13.02
C LEU A 82 6.42 12.72 12.54
N THR A 83 6.14 12.96 11.26
CA THR A 83 6.21 14.29 10.66
C THR A 83 5.11 14.53 9.62
N CYS A 84 4.49 15.71 9.66
CA CYS A 84 3.33 16.06 8.82
C CYS A 84 3.64 16.32 7.33
N ASN A 85 4.92 16.30 6.93
CA ASN A 85 5.38 16.61 5.57
C ASN A 85 5.98 15.40 4.82
N ARG A 86 5.71 14.17 5.26
CA ARG A 86 6.20 12.97 4.57
C ARG A 86 5.48 12.73 3.24
N PRO A 87 6.18 12.29 2.19
CA PRO A 87 5.57 11.89 0.94
C PRO A 87 4.85 10.55 1.09
N SER A 88 3.67 10.42 0.47
CA SER A 88 2.89 9.18 0.56
C SER A 88 3.69 7.97 0.10
N TRP A 89 3.31 6.77 0.55
CA TRP A 89 3.93 5.52 0.07
C TRP A 89 4.02 5.45 -1.47
N SER A 90 2.99 5.92 -2.19
CA SER A 90 3.00 5.97 -3.66
C SER A 90 4.12 6.83 -4.24
N ALA A 91 4.50 7.91 -3.56
CA ALA A 91 5.59 8.78 -3.94
C ALA A 91 6.96 8.16 -3.61
N ILE A 92 7.08 7.45 -2.48
CA ILE A 92 8.27 6.63 -2.18
C ILE A 92 8.45 5.56 -3.27
N MET A 93 7.38 4.91 -3.72
CA MET A 93 7.44 3.95 -4.80
C MET A 93 7.85 4.55 -6.15
N HIS A 94 7.50 5.81 -6.43
CA HIS A 94 8.01 6.48 -7.62
C HIS A 94 9.54 6.60 -7.58
N LYS A 95 10.09 6.94 -6.42
CA LYS A 95 11.52 7.03 -6.22
C LYS A 95 12.25 5.70 -6.43
N VAL A 96 11.67 4.59 -5.95
CA VAL A 96 12.20 3.24 -6.20
C VAL A 96 12.31 2.96 -7.70
N MET A 97 11.33 3.37 -8.52
CA MET A 97 11.41 3.18 -9.98
C MET A 97 12.47 4.05 -10.65
N ASP A 98 12.71 5.24 -10.11
CA ASP A 98 13.67 6.19 -10.66
C ASP A 98 15.10 5.70 -10.43
N ASP A 99 15.39 5.15 -9.25
CA ASP A 99 16.70 4.58 -8.86
C ASP A 99 17.05 3.30 -9.64
N GLU A 100 16.05 2.60 -10.16
CA GLU A 100 16.21 1.31 -10.82
C GLU A 100 17.03 1.40 -12.15
N PRO A 101 17.98 0.49 -12.42
CA PRO A 101 18.77 0.50 -13.66
C PRO A 101 17.93 0.38 -14.93
N LEU A 102 18.30 1.11 -16.01
CA LEU A 102 17.59 1.08 -17.32
C LEU A 102 17.43 -0.32 -17.93
N ASN A 103 18.33 -1.25 -17.61
CA ASN A 103 18.33 -2.61 -18.15
C ASN A 103 17.58 -3.60 -17.25
N SER A 104 16.93 -3.14 -16.18
CA SER A 104 16.29 -4.02 -15.24
C SER A 104 14.93 -4.53 -15.74
N PRO A 105 14.49 -5.71 -15.28
CA PRO A 105 13.14 -6.22 -15.55
C PRO A 105 12.03 -5.25 -15.09
N LEU A 106 12.27 -4.41 -14.08
CA LEU A 106 11.24 -3.49 -13.55
C LEU A 106 10.94 -2.31 -14.50
N LYS A 107 11.90 -1.94 -15.37
CA LYS A 107 11.67 -0.96 -16.45
C LYS A 107 11.06 -1.59 -17.72
N SER A 108 10.86 -2.91 -17.73
CA SER A 108 10.16 -3.59 -18.82
C SER A 108 8.65 -3.55 -18.60
N VAL A 109 7.90 -3.03 -19.59
CA VAL A 109 6.44 -2.93 -19.49
C VAL A 109 5.82 -4.32 -19.72
N ILE A 110 5.26 -4.90 -18.66
CA ILE A 110 4.40 -6.08 -18.76
C ILE A 110 2.94 -5.61 -18.67
N LEU A 111 2.19 -5.74 -19.77
CA LEU A 111 0.74 -5.49 -19.75
C LEU A 111 0.04 -6.60 -18.97
N ARG A 112 -0.50 -6.27 -17.80
CA ARG A 112 -1.24 -7.20 -16.94
C ARG A 112 -2.72 -6.88 -16.98
N LEU A 113 -3.50 -7.77 -17.58
CA LEU A 113 -4.94 -7.66 -17.60
C LEU A 113 -5.51 -8.28 -16.32
N GLY A 114 -6.42 -7.55 -15.65
CA GLY A 114 -7.16 -8.05 -14.49
C GLY A 114 -6.62 -7.65 -13.12
N GLY A 115 -5.39 -7.10 -13.02
CA GLY A 115 -4.80 -6.68 -11.73
C GLY A 115 -5.68 -5.68 -10.96
N PHE A 116 -6.25 -4.69 -11.65
CA PHE A 116 -7.22 -3.78 -11.05
C PHE A 116 -8.48 -4.46 -10.51
N HIS A 117 -9.01 -5.45 -11.23
CA HIS A 117 -10.21 -6.15 -10.78
C HIS A 117 -9.90 -7.02 -9.57
N LEU A 118 -8.70 -7.60 -9.52
CA LEU A 118 -8.23 -8.33 -8.35
C LEU A 118 -8.06 -7.40 -7.13
N GLU A 119 -7.49 -6.21 -7.32
CA GLU A 119 -7.41 -5.18 -6.27
C GLU A 119 -8.81 -4.78 -5.79
N MET A 120 -9.75 -4.52 -6.71
CA MET A 120 -11.16 -4.25 -6.40
C MET A 120 -11.79 -5.36 -5.56
N SER A 121 -11.63 -6.61 -5.99
CA SER A 121 -12.15 -7.77 -5.27
C SER A 121 -11.52 -7.93 -3.90
N PHE A 122 -10.21 -7.73 -3.78
CA PHE A 122 -9.51 -7.88 -2.50
C PHE A 122 -9.89 -6.78 -1.51
N VAL A 123 -9.94 -5.52 -1.94
CA VAL A 123 -10.41 -4.39 -1.10
C VAL A 123 -11.87 -4.59 -0.67
N GLY A 124 -12.74 -5.03 -1.59
CA GLY A 124 -14.11 -5.40 -1.23
C GLY A 124 -14.17 -6.57 -0.24
N GLY A 125 -13.30 -7.56 -0.40
CA GLY A 125 -13.15 -8.69 0.52
C GLY A 125 -12.71 -8.27 1.92
N ILE A 126 -11.77 -7.32 2.03
CA ILE A 126 -11.38 -6.71 3.31
C ILE A 126 -12.59 -6.06 3.97
N GLY A 127 -13.36 -5.27 3.22
CA GLY A 127 -14.58 -4.62 3.73
C GLY A 127 -15.59 -5.62 4.28
N HIS A 128 -15.79 -6.76 3.59
CA HIS A 128 -16.69 -7.82 4.05
C HIS A 128 -16.15 -8.57 5.28
N LEU A 129 -14.86 -8.93 5.28
CA LEU A 129 -14.24 -9.63 6.42
C LEU A 129 -14.19 -8.78 7.69
N MET A 130 -14.08 -7.46 7.52
CA MET A 130 -14.06 -6.49 8.62
C MET A 130 -15.45 -5.94 8.95
N GLU A 131 -16.53 -6.50 8.39
CA GLU A 131 -17.88 -6.06 8.69
C GLU A 131 -18.20 -6.24 10.19
N GLY A 132 -18.76 -5.20 10.81
CA GLY A 132 -19.07 -5.19 12.24
C GLY A 132 -17.86 -5.01 13.17
N SER A 133 -16.65 -4.78 12.65
CA SER A 133 -15.45 -4.52 13.46
C SER A 133 -15.34 -3.08 14.00
N GLY A 134 -16.18 -2.16 13.52
CA GLY A 134 -16.02 -0.72 13.75
C GLY A 134 -15.25 0.01 12.64
N ILE A 135 -14.77 -0.70 11.60
CA ILE A 135 -13.98 -0.09 10.52
C ILE A 135 -14.76 0.96 9.72
N THR A 136 -16.07 0.77 9.53
CA THR A 136 -16.92 1.72 8.80
C THR A 136 -17.02 3.03 9.60
N GLU A 137 -17.31 2.91 10.89
CA GLU A 137 -17.40 4.03 11.82
C GLU A 137 -16.06 4.79 11.90
N LEU A 138 -14.94 4.05 11.94
CA LEU A 138 -13.61 4.65 11.89
C LEU A 138 -13.37 5.41 10.58
N LEU A 139 -13.74 4.84 9.43
CA LEU A 139 -13.63 5.51 8.14
C LEU A 139 -14.51 6.76 8.05
N GLU A 140 -15.69 6.72 8.68
CA GLU A 140 -16.64 7.84 8.71
C GLU A 140 -16.16 9.04 9.54
N THR A 141 -15.12 8.87 10.37
CA THR A 141 -14.46 10.01 11.06
C THR A 141 -13.73 10.95 10.09
N VAL A 142 -13.29 10.44 8.94
CA VAL A 142 -12.51 11.20 7.93
C VAL A 142 -13.27 11.37 6.62
N TYR A 143 -14.13 10.41 6.26
CA TYR A 143 -14.83 10.36 4.98
C TYR A 143 -16.36 10.40 5.16
N ALA A 144 -17.08 10.99 4.19
CA ALA A 144 -18.54 10.98 4.24
C ALA A 144 -19.11 9.54 4.10
N PRO A 145 -20.23 9.19 4.77
CA PRO A 145 -20.80 7.83 4.77
C PRO A 145 -20.97 7.21 3.38
N ASN A 146 -21.50 7.98 2.41
CA ASN A 146 -21.66 7.52 1.03
C ASN A 146 -20.32 7.15 0.36
N ALA A 147 -19.24 7.83 0.72
CA ALA A 147 -17.90 7.50 0.24
C ALA A 147 -17.43 6.17 0.85
N VAL A 148 -17.61 6.00 2.16
CA VAL A 148 -17.23 4.79 2.90
C VAL A 148 -17.92 3.56 2.33
N THR A 149 -19.21 3.62 2.02
CA THR A 149 -19.94 2.50 1.37
C THR A 149 -19.30 2.08 0.04
N HIS A 150 -18.85 3.04 -0.77
CA HIS A 150 -18.16 2.72 -2.03
C HIS A 150 -16.73 2.23 -1.82
N MET A 151 -16.08 2.62 -0.73
CA MET A 151 -14.73 2.18 -0.38
C MET A 151 -14.74 0.73 0.14
N THR A 152 -15.60 0.41 1.10
CA THR A 152 -15.73 -0.94 1.69
C THR A 152 -16.26 -1.98 0.71
N SER A 153 -16.99 -1.56 -0.33
CA SER A 153 -17.40 -2.44 -1.44
C SER A 153 -16.36 -2.59 -2.57
N GLY A 154 -15.17 -1.99 -2.43
CA GLY A 154 -14.12 -2.05 -3.46
C GLY A 154 -14.42 -1.24 -4.73
N LYS A 155 -15.48 -0.43 -4.75
CA LYS A 155 -15.89 0.36 -5.93
C LYS A 155 -15.15 1.70 -6.05
N ALA A 156 -14.60 2.21 -4.95
CA ALA A 156 -13.86 3.47 -4.88
C ALA A 156 -12.37 3.25 -4.54
N ILE A 157 -11.67 2.41 -5.31
CA ILE A 157 -10.32 1.91 -5.00
C ILE A 157 -9.32 2.98 -4.57
N ALA A 158 -9.11 4.04 -5.36
CA ALA A 158 -8.12 5.05 -5.03
C ALA A 158 -8.40 5.76 -3.69
N ARG A 159 -9.67 5.85 -3.26
CA ARG A 159 -10.02 6.36 -1.92
C ARG A 159 -9.90 5.28 -0.86
N ALA A 160 -10.34 4.06 -1.17
CA ALA A 160 -10.27 2.93 -0.26
C ALA A 160 -8.83 2.62 0.15
N VAL A 161 -7.90 2.50 -0.80
CA VAL A 161 -6.47 2.26 -0.54
C VAL A 161 -5.89 3.33 0.39
N ARG A 162 -6.15 4.61 0.11
CA ARG A 162 -5.68 5.72 0.96
C ARG A 162 -6.22 5.62 2.39
N ALA A 163 -7.49 5.29 2.54
CA ALA A 163 -8.10 5.21 3.86
C ALA A 163 -7.65 3.97 4.64
N HIS A 164 -7.48 2.83 3.97
CA HIS A 164 -6.91 1.64 4.58
C HIS A 164 -5.46 1.86 5.03
N PHE A 165 -4.65 2.57 4.24
CA PHE A 165 -3.29 2.93 4.65
C PHE A 165 -3.28 3.91 5.83
N LEU A 166 -4.25 4.83 5.90
CA LEU A 166 -4.40 5.73 7.05
C LEU A 166 -4.74 4.95 8.34
N ILE A 167 -5.66 3.99 8.27
CA ILE A 167 -6.01 3.13 9.42
C ILE A 167 -4.81 2.27 9.84
N ASP A 168 -4.14 1.63 8.89
CA ASP A 168 -2.96 0.81 9.16
C ASP A 168 -1.85 1.64 9.84
N THR A 169 -1.67 2.89 9.40
CA THR A 169 -0.72 3.82 10.01
C THR A 169 -1.13 4.26 11.41
N ALA A 170 -2.42 4.52 11.64
CA ALA A 170 -2.94 4.85 12.97
C ALA A 170 -2.77 3.67 13.96
N LEU A 171 -3.06 2.44 13.51
CA LEU A 171 -2.83 1.23 14.31
C LEU A 171 -1.34 1.06 14.63
N THR A 172 -0.46 1.26 13.65
CA THR A 172 0.99 1.24 13.91
C THR A 172 1.42 2.33 14.87
N SER A 173 0.85 3.53 14.78
CA SER A 173 1.15 4.61 15.72
C SER A 173 0.80 4.23 17.16
N ILE A 174 -0.35 3.57 17.37
CA ILE A 174 -0.77 3.06 18.69
C ILE A 174 0.21 1.99 19.19
N ILE A 175 0.63 1.06 18.31
CA ILE A 175 1.59 0.01 18.66
C ILE A 175 2.95 0.62 19.04
N LEU A 176 3.46 1.55 18.23
CA LEU A 176 4.73 2.23 18.48
C LEU A 176 4.66 3.09 19.75
N SER A 177 3.57 3.81 19.97
CA SER A 177 3.33 4.55 21.22
C SER A 177 3.49 3.64 22.44
N HIS A 178 2.92 2.43 22.41
CA HIS A 178 3.07 1.46 23.49
C HIS A 178 4.50 0.90 23.62
N ILE A 179 5.13 0.55 22.50
CA ILE A 179 6.50 -0.01 22.49
C ILE A 179 7.52 1.01 22.99
N TYR A 180 7.38 2.26 22.56
CA TYR A 180 8.37 3.33 22.78
C TYR A 180 8.01 4.28 23.92
N GLY A 181 6.85 4.11 24.56
CA GLY A 181 6.37 5.00 25.63
C GLY A 181 6.09 6.43 25.16
N ILE A 182 5.75 6.61 23.88
CA ILE A 182 5.48 7.93 23.29
C ILE A 182 3.99 8.24 23.44
N PRO A 183 3.59 9.32 24.13
CA PRO A 183 2.19 9.64 24.32
C PRO A 183 1.51 10.04 23.01
N LEU A 184 0.25 9.61 22.84
CA LEU A 184 -0.57 10.00 21.69
C LEU A 184 -1.10 11.44 21.86
N PRO A 185 -1.47 12.14 20.78
CA PRO A 185 -1.94 13.54 20.83
C PRO A 185 -3.08 13.78 21.82
N ASP A 186 -4.04 12.86 21.91
CA ASP A 186 -5.18 12.98 22.84
C ASP A 186 -4.78 12.78 24.32
N GLU A 187 -3.66 12.10 24.59
CA GLU A 187 -3.11 11.95 25.95
C GLU A 187 -2.46 13.27 26.39
N ILE A 188 -1.79 13.97 25.47
CA ILE A 188 -1.17 15.28 25.71
C ILE A 188 -2.23 16.34 26.04
N GLU A 189 -3.37 16.35 25.35
CA GLU A 189 -4.45 17.32 25.62
C GLU A 189 -5.12 17.09 26.99
N ASN A 190 -5.25 15.83 27.42
CA ASN A 190 -5.84 15.47 28.71
C ASN A 190 -4.88 15.65 29.91
N GLU A 191 -3.56 15.65 29.69
CA GLU A 191 -2.52 15.77 30.73
C GLU A 191 -2.09 17.22 31.02
N THR A 192 -2.54 18.22 30.27
CA THR A 192 -2.30 19.65 30.59
C THR A 192 -2.96 20.11 31.91
N GLY A 193 -3.74 19.24 32.56
CA GLY A 193 -4.23 19.39 33.93
C GLY A 193 -3.47 18.51 34.94
N THR A 194 -2.32 18.99 35.40
CA THR A 194 -1.55 18.52 36.58
C THR A 194 -0.79 17.18 36.50
N ASN A 195 0.54 17.34 36.53
CA ASN A 195 1.61 16.51 37.09
C ASN A 195 2.53 15.82 36.07
N ASP A 196 3.83 16.05 36.29
CA ASP A 196 5.02 15.56 35.59
C ASP A 196 4.83 14.24 34.82
N ILE A 197 4.99 14.32 33.50
CA ILE A 197 5.05 13.17 32.59
C ILE A 197 6.28 12.35 32.98
N ASN A 198 6.05 11.21 33.66
CA ASN A 198 7.08 10.21 33.89
C ASN A 198 6.91 9.06 32.88
N PRO A 199 7.75 8.97 31.84
CA PRO A 199 7.66 7.91 30.83
C PRO A 199 7.75 6.48 31.42
N ALA A 200 8.21 6.33 32.67
CA ALA A 200 8.27 5.05 33.37
C ALA A 200 6.89 4.41 33.66
N ASN A 201 5.78 5.16 33.58
CA ASN A 201 4.45 4.61 33.89
C ASN A 201 3.81 3.79 32.75
N TYR A 202 4.35 3.87 31.53
CA TYR A 202 3.85 3.15 30.35
C TYR A 202 4.74 1.98 29.92
N ILE A 203 5.91 1.83 30.54
CA ILE A 203 6.82 0.72 30.26
C ILE A 203 6.28 -0.52 30.98
N ASN A 204 5.71 -1.46 30.21
CA ASN A 204 5.45 -2.80 30.71
C ASN A 204 6.81 -3.54 30.79
N THR A 205 7.51 -3.35 31.91
CA THR A 205 8.81 -4.00 32.18
C THR A 205 8.61 -5.49 32.46
N ASP A 206 8.42 -6.25 31.39
CA ASP A 206 8.61 -7.71 31.37
C ASP A 206 9.46 -8.10 30.16
N SER A 207 10.55 -7.38 29.89
CA SER A 207 11.82 -7.93 29.37
C SER A 207 12.85 -6.85 29.00
N THR A 208 14.04 -7.00 29.60
CA THR A 208 15.37 -6.51 29.18
C THR A 208 15.70 -5.01 29.28
N ASP A 209 16.88 -4.78 29.85
CA ASP A 209 17.60 -3.53 30.07
C ASP A 209 17.78 -2.66 28.81
N ILE A 210 16.76 -1.92 28.38
CA ILE A 210 16.88 -0.92 27.31
C ILE A 210 16.48 0.45 27.87
N ASN A 211 17.42 1.40 27.85
CA ASN A 211 17.20 2.76 28.34
C ASN A 211 16.15 3.49 27.48
N ALA A 212 15.29 4.29 28.11
CA ALA A 212 14.24 5.05 27.41
C ALA A 212 14.81 6.02 26.35
N ASP A 213 16.02 6.54 26.57
CA ASP A 213 16.72 7.39 25.60
C ASP A 213 17.06 6.63 24.29
N ASP A 214 17.49 5.37 24.41
CA ASP A 214 17.89 4.49 23.29
C ASP A 214 16.69 4.10 22.39
N LEU A 215 15.47 4.13 22.96
CA LEU A 215 14.22 3.83 22.24
C LEU A 215 13.73 5.01 21.39
N SER A 216 13.85 6.24 21.90
CA SER A 216 13.44 7.44 21.14
C SER A 216 14.40 7.74 19.99
N ASP A 217 15.68 7.41 20.16
CA ASP A 217 16.73 7.55 19.15
C ASP A 217 16.48 6.63 17.95
N GLU A 218 16.00 5.39 18.16
CA GLU A 218 15.70 4.42 17.10
C GLU A 218 14.68 4.97 16.07
N LEU A 219 13.62 5.64 16.54
CA LEU A 219 12.61 6.24 15.66
C LEU A 219 13.11 7.51 14.96
N HIS A 220 13.95 8.30 15.62
CA HIS A 220 14.58 9.47 14.99
C HIS A 220 15.58 9.06 13.91
N GLU A 221 16.36 8.00 14.14
CA GLU A 221 17.26 7.42 13.14
C GLU A 221 16.48 6.88 11.94
N ALA A 222 15.34 6.23 12.16
CA ALA A 222 14.49 5.77 11.08
C ALA A 222 13.94 6.96 10.26
N ASP A 223 13.46 8.01 10.94
CA ASP A 223 12.96 9.23 10.30
C ASP A 223 14.04 9.94 9.45
N ALA A 224 15.27 10.01 9.99
CA ALA A 224 16.45 10.54 9.32
C ALA A 224 16.85 9.70 8.10
N MET A 225 16.87 8.38 8.22
CA MET A 225 17.16 7.48 7.11
C MET A 225 16.14 7.64 5.97
N LEU A 226 14.86 7.81 6.29
CA LEU A 226 13.85 8.11 5.27
C LEU A 226 14.11 9.48 4.61
N ASP A 227 14.54 10.50 5.36
CA ASP A 227 14.89 11.80 4.78
C ASP A 227 16.11 11.74 3.87
N GLU A 228 17.16 11.04 4.27
CA GLU A 228 18.34 10.79 3.45
C GLU A 228 17.97 10.05 2.17
N LEU A 229 17.14 9.01 2.28
CA LEU A 229 16.62 8.30 1.11
C LEU A 229 15.87 9.28 0.22
N LEU A 230 14.93 10.06 0.75
CA LEU A 230 14.14 11.03 -0.02
C LEU A 230 14.98 12.14 -0.67
N LYS A 231 16.13 12.49 -0.10
CA LYS A 231 17.10 13.45 -0.66
C LYS A 231 18.10 12.84 -1.66
N GLU A 232 18.09 11.51 -1.85
CA GLU A 232 19.07 10.77 -2.67
C GLU A 232 20.47 10.75 -2.06
N ASP A 233 20.58 10.96 -0.74
CA ASP A 233 21.85 10.89 -0.01
C ASP A 233 22.27 9.43 0.24
N ILE A 234 21.31 8.49 0.22
CA ILE A 234 21.51 7.04 0.29
C ILE A 234 20.69 6.31 -0.78
N SER A 235 21.17 5.14 -1.24
CA SER A 235 20.44 4.29 -2.21
C SER A 235 19.37 3.42 -1.53
N VAL A 236 18.45 2.91 -2.33
CA VAL A 236 17.41 1.98 -1.86
C VAL A 236 18.01 0.71 -1.27
N GLU A 237 19.07 0.15 -1.87
CA GLU A 237 19.74 -1.05 -1.38
C GLU A 237 20.36 -0.81 -0.01
N LYS A 238 21.06 0.32 0.18
CA LYS A 238 21.67 0.66 1.46
C LYS A 238 20.62 0.75 2.57
N ALA A 239 19.48 1.39 2.31
CA ALA A 239 18.38 1.46 3.26
C ALA A 239 17.76 0.08 3.56
N CYS A 240 17.72 -0.82 2.57
CA CYS A 240 17.25 -2.20 2.75
C CYS A 240 18.27 -3.09 3.48
N ASP A 241 19.56 -2.78 3.46
CA ASP A 241 20.58 -3.56 4.17
C ASP A 241 20.74 -3.13 5.64
N ASP A 242 20.13 -2.01 6.04
CA ASP A 242 20.23 -1.48 7.40
C ASP A 242 19.51 -2.36 8.45
N VAL A 243 20.16 -2.57 9.60
CA VAL A 243 19.68 -3.41 10.70
C VAL A 243 18.58 -2.73 11.53
N LEU A 244 18.49 -1.40 11.49
CA LEU A 244 17.53 -0.61 12.25
C LEU A 244 16.09 -1.06 12.00
N ILE A 245 15.74 -1.30 10.73
CA ILE A 245 14.38 -1.72 10.36
C ILE A 245 14.09 -3.15 10.82
N ASP A 246 15.11 -4.00 10.92
CA ASP A 246 14.96 -5.35 11.48
C ASP A 246 14.72 -5.30 13.00
N GLN A 247 15.33 -4.34 13.70
CA GLN A 247 15.12 -4.12 15.14
C GLN A 247 13.70 -3.62 15.42
N ILE A 248 13.25 -2.58 14.71
CA ILE A 248 11.89 -2.07 14.81
C ILE A 248 10.88 -3.18 14.49
N LYS A 249 11.11 -3.96 13.43
CA LYS A 249 10.28 -5.12 13.10
C LYS A 249 10.21 -6.12 14.24
N SER A 250 11.36 -6.48 14.83
CA SER A 250 11.43 -7.45 15.92
C SER A 250 10.64 -6.99 17.15
N ARG A 251 10.66 -5.69 17.47
CA ARG A 251 9.84 -5.12 18.55
C ARG A 251 8.35 -5.22 18.26
N ILE A 252 7.93 -4.89 17.03
CA ILE A 252 6.53 -5.03 16.60
C ILE A 252 6.09 -6.49 16.66
N ASP A 253 6.93 -7.43 16.22
CA ASP A 253 6.62 -8.87 16.25
C ASP A 253 6.51 -9.38 17.70
N ASN A 254 7.37 -8.92 18.61
CA ASN A 254 7.26 -9.21 20.05
C ASN A 254 5.98 -8.65 20.66
N PHE A 255 5.59 -7.44 20.29
CA PHE A 255 4.30 -6.86 20.70
C PHE A 255 3.11 -7.66 20.18
N ARG A 256 3.16 -8.10 18.91
CA ARG A 256 2.12 -8.97 18.35
C ARG A 256 2.02 -10.28 19.12
N GLU A 257 3.15 -10.90 19.46
CA GLU A 257 3.21 -12.14 20.25
C GLU A 257 2.56 -11.97 21.64
N SER A 258 2.93 -10.92 22.37
CA SER A 258 2.38 -10.67 23.71
C SER A 258 0.88 -10.40 23.71
N HIS A 259 0.33 -9.93 22.58
CA HIS A 259 -1.09 -9.64 22.41
C HIS A 259 -1.88 -10.73 21.67
N LYS A 260 -1.28 -11.89 21.38
CA LYS A 260 -1.98 -12.99 20.69
C LYS A 260 -3.15 -13.55 21.48
N SER A 261 -3.21 -13.40 22.80
CA SER A 261 -4.33 -13.91 23.60
C SER A 261 -5.63 -13.11 23.39
N TYR A 262 -5.54 -11.88 22.89
CA TYR A 262 -6.68 -10.97 22.75
C TYR A 262 -7.30 -11.09 21.36
N ARG A 263 -8.57 -11.54 21.31
CA ARG A 263 -9.32 -11.73 20.05
C ARG A 263 -9.43 -10.45 19.22
N THR A 264 -9.62 -9.30 19.86
CA THR A 264 -9.70 -8.01 19.16
C THR A 264 -8.36 -7.64 18.54
N SER A 265 -7.25 -7.84 19.26
CA SER A 265 -5.90 -7.60 18.72
C SER A 265 -5.61 -8.52 17.54
N GLN A 266 -5.97 -9.80 17.63
CA GLN A 266 -5.83 -10.74 16.49
C GLN A 266 -6.60 -10.28 15.25
N LEU A 267 -7.83 -9.78 15.41
CA LEU A 267 -8.64 -9.27 14.30
C LEU A 267 -7.94 -8.09 13.61
N TRP A 268 -7.43 -7.12 14.38
CA TRP A 268 -6.72 -5.97 13.82
C TRP A 268 -5.34 -6.32 13.26
N PHE A 269 -4.64 -7.30 13.83
CA PHE A 269 -3.41 -7.82 13.23
C PHE A 269 -3.68 -8.51 11.89
N GLN A 270 -4.76 -9.30 11.79
CA GLN A 270 -5.19 -9.89 10.53
C GLN A 270 -5.54 -8.80 9.50
N TYR A 271 -6.18 -7.71 9.92
CA TYR A 271 -6.42 -6.55 9.07
C TYR A 271 -5.11 -5.95 8.55
N MET A 272 -4.14 -5.68 9.43
CA MET A 272 -2.84 -5.16 9.04
C MET A 272 -2.13 -6.09 8.04
N ASP A 273 -2.21 -7.41 8.25
CA ASP A 273 -1.66 -8.40 7.30
C ASP A 273 -2.34 -8.30 5.92
N MET A 274 -3.66 -8.10 5.86
CA MET A 274 -4.37 -7.85 4.60
C MET A 274 -3.90 -6.55 3.93
N ILE A 275 -3.67 -5.48 4.70
CA ILE A 275 -3.16 -4.21 4.14
C ILE A 275 -1.73 -4.35 3.62
N ASP A 276 -0.88 -5.12 4.30
CA ASP A 276 0.48 -5.41 3.86
C ASP A 276 0.48 -6.25 2.57
N ILE A 277 -0.46 -7.21 2.40
CA ILE A 277 -0.67 -7.93 1.13
C ILE A 277 -1.11 -6.96 0.02
N LEU A 278 -2.07 -6.08 0.29
CA LEU A 278 -2.55 -5.08 -0.67
C LEU A 278 -1.41 -4.15 -1.13
N ARG A 279 -0.59 -3.66 -0.20
CA ARG A 279 0.57 -2.81 -0.50
C ARG A 279 1.58 -3.55 -1.37
N ARG A 280 1.93 -4.80 -1.04
CA ARG A 280 2.83 -5.63 -1.85
C ARG A 280 2.28 -5.91 -3.25
N PHE A 281 0.97 -6.14 -3.39
CA PHE A 281 0.34 -6.32 -4.69
C PHE A 281 0.42 -5.06 -5.55
N ILE A 282 0.07 -3.89 -4.98
CA ILE A 282 0.20 -2.60 -5.67
C ILE A 282 1.66 -2.36 -6.06
N LYS A 283 2.62 -2.70 -5.19
CA LYS A 283 4.07 -2.64 -5.49
C LYS A 283 4.41 -3.52 -6.68
N ALA A 284 3.97 -4.77 -6.69
CA ALA A 284 4.22 -5.71 -7.78
C ALA A 284 3.65 -5.23 -9.12
N GLU A 285 2.47 -4.61 -9.11
CA GLU A 285 1.85 -4.02 -10.30
C GLU A 285 2.63 -2.79 -10.79
N ARG A 286 3.04 -1.91 -9.87
CA ARG A 286 3.78 -0.69 -10.22
C ARG A 286 5.19 -0.97 -10.72
N THR A 287 5.83 -2.02 -10.20
CA THR A 287 7.22 -2.40 -10.53
C THR A 287 7.31 -3.36 -11.70
N GLY A 288 6.19 -3.89 -12.21
CA GLY A 288 6.25 -4.95 -13.20
C GLY A 288 6.89 -6.25 -12.70
N ASN A 289 7.08 -6.43 -11.38
CA ASN A 289 7.66 -7.65 -10.80
C ASN A 289 6.64 -8.82 -10.84
N TRP A 290 6.90 -9.83 -11.68
CA TRP A 290 5.94 -10.91 -11.95
C TRP A 290 5.87 -11.94 -10.82
N GLU A 291 7.01 -12.28 -10.27
CA GLU A 291 7.12 -13.26 -9.19
C GLU A 291 6.46 -12.75 -7.91
N LEU A 292 6.65 -11.46 -7.59
CA LEU A 292 5.97 -10.80 -6.48
C LEU A 292 4.46 -10.70 -6.70
N HIS A 293 4.02 -10.49 -7.95
CA HIS A 293 2.60 -10.52 -8.28
C HIS A 293 2.00 -11.89 -8.00
N LEU A 294 2.60 -12.97 -8.51
CA LEU A 294 2.10 -14.33 -8.26
C LEU A 294 2.05 -14.68 -6.77
N GLN A 295 3.09 -14.29 -6.03
CA GLN A 295 3.13 -14.50 -4.58
C GLN A 295 2.01 -13.73 -3.88
N THR A 296 1.80 -12.45 -4.22
CA THR A 296 0.76 -11.64 -3.59
C THR A 296 -0.64 -12.12 -3.96
N VAL A 297 -0.88 -12.56 -5.21
CA VAL A 297 -2.14 -13.21 -5.58
C VAL A 297 -2.38 -14.45 -4.72
N LYS A 298 -1.36 -15.31 -4.55
CA LYS A 298 -1.45 -16.49 -3.68
C LYS A 298 -1.77 -16.11 -2.23
N ASP A 299 -1.12 -15.06 -1.70
CA ASP A 299 -1.36 -14.55 -0.35
C ASP A 299 -2.79 -13.97 -0.19
N MET A 300 -3.38 -13.43 -1.25
CA MET A 300 -4.76 -12.93 -1.25
C MET A 300 -5.82 -14.05 -1.25
N LEU A 301 -5.51 -15.22 -1.81
CA LEU A 301 -6.50 -16.29 -2.03
C LEU A 301 -7.24 -16.74 -0.76
N PRO A 302 -6.60 -16.93 0.41
CA PRO A 302 -7.32 -17.33 1.62
C PRO A 302 -8.39 -16.32 2.04
N TYR A 303 -8.11 -15.02 1.92
CA TYR A 303 -9.06 -13.95 2.26
C TYR A 303 -10.16 -13.83 1.22
N LEU A 304 -9.82 -13.94 -0.07
CA LEU A 304 -10.82 -13.94 -1.15
C LEU A 304 -11.78 -15.12 -1.01
N ALA A 305 -11.26 -16.32 -0.70
CA ALA A 305 -12.08 -17.50 -0.44
C ALA A 305 -12.98 -17.31 0.79
N ALA A 306 -12.43 -16.76 1.89
CA ALA A 306 -13.21 -16.48 3.09
C ALA A 306 -14.31 -15.43 2.87
N SER A 307 -14.04 -14.41 2.05
CA SER A 307 -15.02 -13.36 1.71
C SER A 307 -16.05 -13.80 0.65
N GLY A 308 -15.77 -14.88 -0.08
CA GLY A 308 -16.48 -15.29 -1.29
C GLY A 308 -17.78 -16.08 -1.10
N HIS A 309 -18.29 -16.24 0.12
CA HIS A 309 -19.52 -17.03 0.36
C HIS A 309 -20.84 -16.25 0.16
N ASN A 310 -20.82 -14.94 -0.17
CA ASN A 310 -22.05 -14.13 -0.32
C ASN A 310 -22.06 -13.15 -1.53
N LEU A 311 -21.17 -13.31 -2.53
CA LEU A 311 -21.12 -12.43 -3.71
C LEU A 311 -21.74 -13.06 -4.98
N SER A 312 -22.74 -13.93 -4.82
CA SER A 312 -23.58 -14.46 -5.92
C SER A 312 -24.99 -13.88 -5.87
#